data_AF-A0A968AUG7-F1
#
_entry.id   AF-A0A968AUG7-F1
#
_cell.length_a   1.000
_cell.length_b   1.000
_cell.length_c   1.000
_cell.angle_alpha   90.00
_cell.angle_beta   90.00
_cell.angle_gamma   90.00
#
_symmetry.space_group_name_H-M   'P 1'
#
loop_
_entity.id
_entity.type
_entity.pdbx_description
1 polymer ?
#
loop_
_entity_poly.entity_id
_entity_poly.type
_entity_poly.pdbx_seq_one_letter_code
_entity_poly.pdbx_strand_id
1 'polypeptide(L)' 'DKTKKPKGKPLIAADSTRMAGPGELIYYEGGREAALALDPWFVPVDHTIVGI' A
#
# COMPACT_ATOMS: atom_id res chain seq x y z
N ASP A 1 -12.39 10.58 4.70
CA ASP A 1 -13.07 11.49 5.64
C ASP A 1 -13.07 10.84 7.02
N LYS A 2 -13.58 11.50 8.06
CA LYS A 2 -13.63 10.92 9.42
C LYS A 2 -14.52 9.68 9.52
N THR A 3 -15.34 9.39 8.51
CA THR A 3 -16.24 8.23 8.47
C THR A 3 -15.59 6.96 7.93
N LYS A 4 -14.36 7.06 7.39
CA LYS A 4 -13.56 5.93 6.87
C LYS A 4 -14.29 5.05 5.84
N LYS A 5 -15.29 5.62 5.13
CA LYS A 5 -15.98 4.91 4.04
C LYS A 5 -15.05 4.78 2.83
N PRO A 6 -14.97 3.60 2.18
CA PRO A 6 -14.21 3.43 0.94
C PRO A 6 -14.68 4.43 -0.13
N LYS A 7 -13.73 4.98 -0.90
CA LYS A 7 -13.99 5.91 -1.99
C LYS A 7 -13.11 5.59 -3.18
N GLY A 8 -13.65 5.78 -4.38
CA GLY A 8 -12.92 5.53 -5.63
C GLY A 8 -12.94 4.05 -6.05
N LYS A 9 -12.04 3.69 -6.96
CA LYS A 9 -11.88 2.32 -7.46
C LYS A 9 -10.88 1.56 -6.57
N PRO A 10 -11.05 0.24 -6.41
CA PRO A 10 -10.03 -0.59 -5.79
C PRO A 10 -8.72 -0.52 -6.59
N LEU A 11 -7.60 -0.70 -5.89
CA LEU A 11 -6.26 -0.79 -6.47
C LEU A 11 -5.56 -2.03 -5.90
N ILE A 12 -4.54 -2.51 -6.62
CA ILE A 12 -3.67 -3.60 -6.17
C ILE A 12 -2.38 -2.98 -5.64
N ALA A 13 -1.95 -3.40 -4.46
CA ALA A 13 -0.71 -2.95 -3.83
C ALA A 13 0.06 -4.16 -3.27
N ALA A 14 1.39 -4.09 -3.32
CA ALA A 14 2.22 -5.00 -2.56
C ALA A 14 2.11 -4.70 -1.06
N ASP A 15 2.45 -5.67 -0.20
CA ASP A 15 2.57 -5.44 1.23
C ASP A 15 4.04 -5.45 1.65
N SER A 16 4.67 -4.26 1.72
CA SER A 16 6.03 -4.15 2.26
C SER A 16 6.12 -4.36 3.78
N THR A 17 5.01 -4.16 4.51
CA THR A 17 4.98 -4.38 5.96
C THR A 17 4.99 -5.87 6.31
N ARG A 18 4.47 -6.72 5.40
CA ARG A 18 4.27 -8.16 5.61
C ARG A 18 3.33 -8.48 6.78
N MET A 19 2.40 -7.57 7.08
CA MET A 19 1.50 -7.64 8.23
C MET A 19 0.05 -7.32 7.88
N ALA A 20 -0.23 -6.74 6.71
CA ALA A 20 -1.56 -6.22 6.40
C ALA A 20 -2.59 -7.35 6.27
N GLY A 21 -3.70 -7.19 6.99
CA GLY A 21 -4.82 -8.12 7.02
C GLY A 21 -6.10 -7.58 6.36
N PRO A 22 -7.05 -8.45 5.98
CA PRO A 22 -8.35 -8.02 5.48
C PRO A 22 -9.10 -7.14 6.49
N GLY A 23 -9.60 -5.98 6.03
CA GLY A 23 -10.41 -5.07 6.85
C GLY A 23 -9.61 -4.03 7.65
N GLU A 24 -8.28 -4.08 7.61
CA GLU A 24 -7.43 -3.05 8.22
C GLU A 24 -7.47 -1.75 7.42
N LEU A 25 -7.39 -0.63 8.14
CA LEU A 25 -7.13 0.67 7.53
C LEU A 25 -5.62 0.80 7.40
N ILE A 26 -5.14 1.09 6.20
CA ILE A 26 -3.70 1.12 5.90
C ILE A 26 -3.29 2.46 5.29
N TYR A 27 -1.98 2.70 5.29
CA TYR A 27 -1.32 3.73 4.50
C TYR A 27 -0.60 3.06 3.33
N TYR A 28 -0.74 3.61 2.13
CA TYR A 28 -0.03 3.14 0.95
C TYR A 28 0.71 4.29 0.26
N GLU A 29 1.81 3.95 -0.39
CA GLU A 29 2.58 4.85 -1.26
C GLU A 29 2.41 4.42 -2.73
N GLY A 30 2.47 5.37 -3.66
CA GLY A 30 2.28 5.14 -5.09
C GLY A 30 3.46 5.60 -5.95
N GLY A 31 3.46 5.22 -7.22
CA GLY A 31 4.48 5.61 -8.18
C GLY A 31 5.84 4.98 -7.91
N ARG A 32 6.92 5.74 -8.12
CA ARG A 32 8.30 5.22 -8.01
C ARG A 32 8.72 4.92 -6.58
N GLU A 33 8.19 5.68 -5.62
CA GLU A 33 8.56 5.56 -4.20
C GLU A 33 8.07 4.24 -3.59
N ALA A 34 6.99 3.65 -4.14
CA ALA A 34 6.49 2.35 -3.72
C ALA A 34 7.55 1.23 -3.83
N ALA A 35 8.37 1.26 -4.89
CA ALA A 35 9.43 0.27 -5.09
C ALA A 35 10.57 0.37 -4.06
N LEU A 36 10.70 1.50 -3.34
CA LEU A 36 11.76 1.73 -2.36
C LEU A 36 11.46 1.10 -0.99
N ALA A 37 10.18 0.81 -0.70
CA ALA A 37 9.79 0.19 0.57
C ALA A 37 9.93 -1.35 0.56
N LEU A 38 10.27 -1.94 -0.59
CA LEU A 38 10.35 -3.38 -0.78
C LEU A 38 11.81 -3.87 -0.68
N ASP A 39 11.97 -5.14 -0.34
CA ASP A 39 13.26 -5.83 -0.34
C ASP A 39 13.15 -7.07 -1.27
N PRO A 40 13.87 -7.09 -2.40
CA PRO A 40 14.79 -6.06 -2.87
C PRO A 40 14.09 -4.77 -3.34
N TRP A 41 14.80 -3.64 -3.20
CA TRP A 41 14.39 -2.34 -3.75
C TRP A 41 14.46 -2.29 -5.28
N PHE A 42 13.75 -1.33 -5.89
CA PHE A 42 13.64 -1.13 -7.35
C PHE A 42 12.95 -2.29 -8.12
N VAL A 43 11.98 -2.94 -7.48
CA VAL A 43 11.09 -3.91 -8.14
C VAL A 43 9.99 -3.21 -8.96
N PRO A 44 9.37 -3.88 -9.95
CA PRO A 44 8.31 -3.30 -10.79
C PRO A 44 6.97 -3.21 -10.03
N VAL A 45 6.95 -2.45 -8.94
CA VAL A 45 5.78 -2.21 -8.09
C VAL A 45 5.49 -0.72 -8.06
N ASP A 46 4.24 -0.35 -8.32
CA ASP A 46 3.77 1.03 -8.38
C ASP A 46 2.89 1.43 -7.18
N HIS A 47 2.49 0.47 -6.33
CA HIS A 47 1.76 0.71 -5.09
C HIS A 47 2.19 -0.28 -4.02
N THR A 48 2.42 0.20 -2.79
CA THR A 48 2.76 -0.66 -1.66
C THR A 48 2.19 -0.14 -0.35
N ILE A 49 1.83 -1.05 0.56
CA ILE A 49 1.42 -0.74 1.93
C ILE A 49 2.64 -0.41 2.76
N VAL A 50 2.67 0.77 3.37
CA VAL A 50 3.81 1.29 4.15
C VAL A 50 3.52 1.38 5.65
N GLY A 51 2.25 1.21 6.05
CA GLY A 51 1.84 1.26 7.45
C GLY A 51 0.38 0.86 7.67
N ILE A 52 0.03 0.63 8.93
CA ILE A 52 -1.29 0.21 9.43
C ILE A 52 -1.72 1.20 10.52
#